data_AF-A0A8C0AEV0-F1
#
_entry.id   AF-A0A8C0AEV0-F1
#
_cell.length_a   1.000
_cell.length_b   1.000
_cell.length_c   1.000
_cell.angle_alpha   90.00
_cell.angle_beta   90.00
_cell.angle_gamma   90.00
#
_symmetry.space_group_name_H-M   'P 1'
#
loop_
_entity.id
_entity.type
_entity.pdbx_description
1 polymer ?
#
loop_
_entity_poly.entity_id
_entity_poly.type
_entity_poly.pdbx_seq_one_letter_code
_entity_poly.pdbx_strand_id
1 'polypeptide(L)'
;MADQLTEEQIAEFKEAFSLFDKDGDGTITTKELGTVMRSLGQNPTEAELQDMINEVDEMIREADIDGDGQVNYEEFVQMMTAK
;
A
#
# COMPACT_ATOMS: atom_id res chain seq x y z
N MET A 1 -12.23 17.69 11.74
CA MET A 1 -12.65 16.49 12.49
C MET A 1 -11.59 15.47 12.17
N ALA A 2 -10.76 15.08 13.14
CA ALA A 2 -9.89 13.93 12.96
C ALA A 2 -10.84 12.74 13.01
N ASP A 3 -11.21 12.20 11.84
CA ASP A 3 -11.96 10.96 11.73
C ASP A 3 -11.12 9.87 12.38
N GLN A 4 -11.40 9.63 13.67
CA GLN A 4 -10.81 8.53 14.41
C GLN A 4 -11.35 7.26 13.77
N LEU A 5 -10.52 6.62 12.96
CA LEU A 5 -10.79 5.29 12.45
C LEU A 5 -11.25 4.38 13.58
N THR A 6 -12.35 3.67 13.35
CA THR A 6 -12.85 2.73 14.34
C THR A 6 -11.87 1.57 14.52
N GLU A 7 -11.92 0.88 15.65
CA GLU A 7 -11.08 -0.31 15.89
C GLU A 7 -11.26 -1.37 14.78
N GLU A 8 -12.47 -1.47 14.22
CA GLU A 8 -12.75 -2.32 13.05
C GLU A 8 -12.01 -1.83 11.81
N GLN A 9 -12.06 -0.54 11.46
CA GLN A 9 -11.33 -0.02 10.29
C GLN A 9 -9.82 -0.15 10.45
N ILE A 10 -9.31 0.09 11.66
CA ILE A 10 -7.89 -0.11 11.99
C ILE A 10 -7.51 -1.58 11.77
N ALA A 11 -8.36 -2.51 12.20
CA ALA A 11 -8.15 -3.94 11.99
C ALA A 11 -8.19 -4.32 10.50
N GLU A 12 -9.16 -3.81 9.74
CA GLU A 12 -9.25 -4.03 8.28
C GLU A 12 -8.03 -3.48 7.56
N PHE A 13 -7.59 -2.26 7.88
CA PHE A 13 -6.39 -1.68 7.30
C PHE A 13 -5.14 -2.45 7.70
N LYS A 14 -5.07 -2.97 8.92
CA LYS A 14 -3.92 -3.76 9.39
C LYS A 14 -3.88 -5.14 8.74
N GLU A 15 -5.03 -5.78 8.54
CA GLU A 15 -5.13 -7.03 7.77
C GLU A 15 -4.76 -6.80 6.30
N ALA A 16 -5.27 -5.74 5.68
CA ALA A 16 -4.89 -5.37 4.31
C ALA A 16 -3.39 -5.08 4.22
N PHE A 17 -2.85 -4.28 5.15
CA PHE A 17 -1.43 -3.95 5.21
C PHE A 17 -0.58 -5.21 5.35
N SER A 18 -0.93 -6.12 6.27
CA SER A 18 -0.23 -7.40 6.45
C SER A 18 -0.40 -8.36 5.26
N LEU A 19 -1.38 -8.13 4.40
CA LEU A 19 -1.53 -8.86 3.16
C LEU A 19 -0.49 -8.41 2.14
N PHE A 20 -0.18 -7.11 2.14
CA PHE A 20 0.78 -6.46 1.26
C PHE A 20 2.23 -6.61 1.76
N ASP A 21 2.49 -6.23 3.02
CA ASP A 21 3.75 -6.37 3.74
C ASP A 21 4.06 -7.87 3.96
N LYS A 22 4.95 -8.41 3.12
CA LYS A 22 5.27 -9.84 3.10
C LYS A 22 6.40 -10.20 4.05
N ASP A 23 7.33 -9.28 4.26
CA ASP A 23 8.47 -9.50 5.14
C ASP A 23 8.22 -9.06 6.59
N GLY A 24 7.11 -8.35 6.83
CA GLY A 24 6.66 -7.90 8.14
C GLY A 24 7.48 -6.73 8.67
N ASP A 25 8.11 -5.94 7.79
CA ASP A 25 8.96 -4.82 8.18
C ASP A 25 8.16 -3.56 8.57
N GLY A 26 6.84 -3.58 8.35
CA GLY A 26 5.94 -2.48 8.68
C GLY A 26 5.89 -1.39 7.62
N THR A 27 6.44 -1.64 6.43
CA THR A 27 6.38 -0.79 5.24
C THR A 27 5.89 -1.60 4.05
N ILE A 28 5.25 -0.94 3.08
CA ILE A 28 4.86 -1.58 1.82
C ILE A 28 5.75 -1.02 0.72
N THR A 29 6.52 -1.89 0.10
CA THR A 29 7.33 -1.55 -1.06
C THR A 29 6.60 -1.85 -2.37
N THR A 30 6.96 -1.15 -3.45
CA THR A 30 6.47 -1.42 -4.82
C THR A 30 6.67 -2.88 -5.25
N LYS A 31 7.72 -3.53 -4.74
CA LYS A 31 8.03 -4.95 -5.01
C LYS A 31 7.03 -5.90 -4.35
N GLU A 32 6.62 -5.60 -3.12
CA GLU A 32 5.67 -6.40 -2.37
C GLU A 32 4.27 -6.27 -2.96
N LEU A 33 3.87 -5.06 -3.31
CA LEU A 33 2.62 -4.82 -4.01
C LEU A 33 2.52 -5.62 -5.32
N GLY A 34 3.57 -5.60 -6.15
CA GLY A 34 3.63 -6.41 -7.38
C GLY A 34 3.62 -7.92 -7.11
N THR A 35 4.15 -8.36 -5.97
CA THR A 35 4.12 -9.77 -5.55
C THR A 35 2.72 -10.20 -5.10
N VAL A 36 1.99 -9.30 -4.44
CA VAL A 36 0.61 -9.53 -3.99
C VAL A 36 -0.34 -9.54 -5.18
N MET A 37 -0.18 -8.64 -6.15
CA MET A 37 -0.95 -8.66 -7.41
C MET A 37 -0.82 -10.01 -8.12
N ARG A 38 0.41 -10.54 -8.22
CA ARG A 38 0.65 -11.90 -8.73
C ARG A 38 0.01 -13.00 -7.87
N SER A 39 0.02 -12.83 -6.55
CA SER A 39 -0.57 -13.79 -5.60
C SER A 39 -2.10 -13.80 -5.62
N LEU A 40 -2.75 -12.68 -6.00
CA LEU A 40 -4.20 -12.56 -6.18
C LEU A 40 -4.70 -13.26 -7.47
N GLY A 41 -3.81 -13.94 -8.21
CA GLY A 41 -4.16 -14.68 -9.42
C GLY A 41 -4.25 -13.81 -10.68
N GLN A 42 -3.95 -12.52 -10.57
CA GLN A 42 -3.67 -11.68 -11.72
C GLN A 42 -2.26 -12.05 -12.20
N ASN A 43 -2.11 -12.32 -13.49
CA ASN A 43 -0.81 -12.64 -14.08
C ASN A 43 -0.41 -11.53 -15.07
N PRO A 44 -0.30 -10.26 -14.61
CA PRO A 44 -0.01 -9.14 -15.49
C PRO A 44 1.34 -9.35 -16.16
N THR A 45 1.45 -8.88 -17.39
CA THR A 45 2.74 -8.82 -18.09
C THR A 45 3.71 -7.90 -17.35
N GLU A 46 5.01 -8.03 -17.58
CA GLU A 46 6.00 -7.11 -16.96
C GLU A 46 5.69 -5.64 -17.28
N ALA A 47 5.14 -5.35 -18.46
CA ALA A 47 4.70 -4.01 -18.85
C ALA A 47 3.50 -3.53 -18.01
N GLU A 48 2.46 -4.35 -17.87
CA GLU A 48 1.30 -4.01 -17.04
C GLU A 48 1.67 -3.88 -15.56
N LEU A 49 2.56 -4.76 -15.07
CA LEU A 49 3.09 -4.66 -13.72
C LEU A 49 3.86 -3.35 -13.54
N GLN A 50 4.66 -2.94 -14.53
CA GLN A 50 5.41 -1.69 -14.49
C GLN A 50 4.47 -0.48 -14.53
N ASP A 51 3.42 -0.50 -15.35
CA ASP A 51 2.42 0.57 -15.39
C ASP A 51 1.65 0.66 -14.07
N MET A 52 1.23 -0.47 -13.50
CA MET A 52 0.59 -0.50 -12.18
C MET A 52 1.55 -0.05 -11.07
N ILE A 53 2.82 -0.44 -11.13
CA ILE A 53 3.83 0.03 -10.19
C ILE A 53 4.03 1.53 -10.36
N ASN A 54 4.03 2.08 -11.57
CA ASN A 54 4.18 3.52 -11.80
C ASN A 54 2.96 4.31 -11.30
N GLU A 55 1.74 3.81 -11.54
CA GLU A 55 0.52 4.41 -10.99
C GLU A 55 0.55 4.39 -9.46
N VAL A 56 0.98 3.27 -8.88
CA VAL A 56 1.10 3.16 -7.43
C VAL A 56 2.29 3.98 -6.93
N ASP A 57 3.41 4.09 -7.63
CA ASP A 57 4.55 4.94 -7.25
C ASP A 57 4.15 6.42 -7.21
N GLU A 58 3.29 6.87 -8.14
CA GLU A 58 2.73 8.22 -8.10
C GLU A 58 1.75 8.38 -6.92
N MET A 59 0.88 7.39 -6.65
CA MET A 59 0.02 7.42 -5.45
C MET A 59 0.83 7.40 -4.16
N ILE A 60 1.90 6.60 -4.12
CA ILE A 60 2.84 6.51 -3.02
C ILE A 60 3.50 7.86 -2.87
N ARG A 61 4.06 8.47 -3.91
CA ARG A 61 4.68 9.82 -3.82
C ARG A 61 3.75 10.90 -3.30
N GLU A 62 2.45 10.81 -3.57
CA GLU A 62 1.47 11.75 -3.01
C GLU A 62 1.21 11.49 -1.52
N ALA A 63 1.35 10.24 -1.07
CA ALA A 63 1.15 9.81 0.31
C ALA A 63 2.44 9.72 1.15
N ASP A 64 3.59 9.62 0.49
CA ASP A 64 4.95 9.44 1.02
C ASP A 64 5.45 10.82 1.45
N ILE A 65 5.20 11.10 2.72
CA ILE A 65 5.50 12.40 3.33
C ILE A 65 6.97 12.45 3.73
N ASP A 66 7.56 11.31 4.08
CA ASP A 66 8.95 11.22 4.53
C ASP A 66 9.96 11.03 3.38
N GLY A 67 9.48 10.67 2.19
CA GLY A 67 10.25 10.52 0.95
C GLY A 67 11.14 9.29 0.94
N ASP A 68 10.83 8.25 1.72
CA ASP A 68 11.61 7.02 1.79
C ASP A 68 11.34 6.06 0.60
N GLY A 69 10.32 6.36 -0.22
CA GLY A 69 9.93 5.56 -1.38
C GLY A 69 9.17 4.29 -0.99
N GLN A 70 8.65 4.23 0.23
CA GLN A 70 7.85 3.16 0.79
C GLN A 70 6.59 3.77 1.40
N VAL A 71 5.65 2.93 1.80
CA VAL A 71 4.47 3.39 2.53
C VAL A 71 4.47 2.74 3.90
N ASN A 72 4.66 3.54 4.94
CA ASN A 72 4.49 3.06 6.31
C ASN A 72 3.00 2.95 6.68
N TYR A 73 2.71 2.29 7.80
CA TYR A 73 1.34 2.10 8.25
C TYR A 73 0.55 3.42 8.43
N GLU A 74 1.19 4.49 8.90
CA GLU A 74 0.53 5.78 9.08
C GLU A 74 0.19 6.45 7.74
N GLU A 75 1.10 6.38 6.77
CA GLU A 75 0.89 6.87 5.41
C GLU A 75 -0.17 6.07 4.65
N PHE A 76 -0.17 4.75 4.81
CA PHE A 76 -1.20 3.88 4.23
C PHE A 76 -2.59 4.25 4.75
N VAL A 77 -2.68 4.46 6.07
CA VAL A 77 -3.92 4.89 6.73
C VAL A 77 -4.33 6.29 6.27
N GLN A 78 -3.38 7.23 6.14
CA GLN A 78 -3.66 8.55 5.57
C GLN A 78 -4.14 8.46 4.14
N MET A 79 -3.52 7.64 3.29
CA MET A 79 -3.95 7.43 1.90
C MET A 79 -5.37 6.85 1.83
N MET A 80 -5.70 5.89 2.70
CA MET A 80 -7.03 5.26 2.77
C MET A 80 -8.11 6.19 3.34
N THR A 81 -7.73 7.20 4.13
CA THR A 81 -8.64 8.17 4.76
C THR A 81 -8.68 9.53 4.07
N ALA A 82 -7.66 9.84 3.27
CA ALA A 82 -7.63 10.98 2.37
C ALA A 82 -8.70 10.77 1.29
N LYS A 83 -9.77 11.55 1.41
CA LYS A 83 -10.96 11.47 0.57
C LYS A 83 -10.96 12.58 -0.47
#